data_AF-A0A4M9XE73-F1
#
_entry.id   AF-A0A4M9XE73-F1
#
_cell.length_a   1.000
_cell.length_b   1.000
_cell.length_c   1.000
_cell.angle_alpha   90.00
_cell.angle_beta   90.00
_cell.angle_gamma   90.00
#
_symmetry.space_group_name_H-M   'P 1'
#
loop_
_entity.id
_entity.type
_entity.pdbx_description
1 polymer ?
#
loop_
_entity_poly.entity_id
_entity_poly.type
_entity_poly.pdbx_seq_one_letter_code
_entity_poly.pdbx_strand_id
1 'polypeptide(L)'
;MVREIIGLDRESANRIFSKFLSDENLNARQISFVKLIVDYIVENGFLETKVLTQEPFKSYGSVQLLFQHQLPVLRNIVQIIELINNRAGEAA
;
A
#
# COMPACT_ATOMS: atom_id res chain seq x y z
N MET A 1 6.95 24.84 10.91
CA MET A 1 7.03 24.57 9.46
C MET A 1 6.14 23.38 9.18
N VAL A 2 5.03 23.62 8.51
CA VAL A 2 4.06 22.57 8.17
C VAL A 2 4.68 21.80 7.03
N ARG A 3 4.98 20.52 7.25
CA ARG A 3 5.36 19.63 6.15
C ARG A 3 4.13 19.53 5.27
N GLU A 4 4.16 20.16 4.09
CA GLU A 4 3.28 19.75 3.00
C GLU A 4 3.67 18.31 2.70
N ILE A 5 2.98 17.40 3.35
CA ILE A 5 2.93 16.02 2.94
C ILE A 5 2.59 16.11 1.46
N ILE A 6 3.48 15.62 0.60
CA ILE A 6 3.12 15.29 -0.77
C ILE A 6 2.07 14.19 -0.62
N GLY A 7 0.83 14.60 -0.39
CA GLY A 7 -0.32 13.73 -0.34
C GLY A 7 -0.42 13.22 -1.74
N LEU A 8 0.06 11.98 -1.94
CA LEU A 8 -0.13 11.29 -3.20
C LEU A 8 -1.62 11.37 -3.48
N ASP A 9 -2.01 12.21 -4.44
CA ASP A 9 -3.42 12.41 -4.73
C ASP A 9 -4.02 11.05 -5.08
N ARG A 10 -5.31 10.86 -4.76
CA ARG A 10 -5.96 9.56 -4.91
C ARG A 10 -5.80 8.96 -6.30
N GLU A 11 -5.77 9.79 -7.35
CA GLU A 11 -5.57 9.27 -8.70
C GLU A 11 -4.15 8.76 -8.91
N SER A 12 -3.14 9.49 -8.42
CA SER A 12 -1.74 9.05 -8.49
C SER A 12 -1.52 7.75 -7.72
N ALA A 13 -2.11 7.63 -6.53
CA ALA A 13 -2.07 6.39 -5.75
C ALA A 13 -2.74 5.23 -6.51
N ASN A 14 -3.95 5.44 -7.03
CA ASN A 14 -4.63 4.43 -7.85
C ASN A 14 -3.85 4.05 -9.10
N ARG A 15 -3.19 5.00 -9.78
CA ARG A 15 -2.34 4.72 -10.95
C ARG A 15 -1.16 3.83 -10.59
N ILE A 16 -0.46 4.13 -9.49
CA ILE A 16 0.68 3.33 -9.01
C ILE A 16 0.27 1.91 -8.65
N PHE A 17 -0.88 1.75 -7.99
CA PHE A 17 -1.40 0.45 -7.56
C PHE A 17 -2.32 -0.23 -8.59
N SER A 18 -2.59 0.40 -9.74
CA SER A 18 -3.54 -0.07 -10.76
C SER A 18 -3.29 -1.49 -11.24
N LYS A 19 -2.00 -1.87 -11.36
CA LYS A 19 -1.57 -3.21 -11.76
C LYS A 19 -2.05 -4.30 -10.81
N PHE A 20 -2.27 -3.99 -9.54
CA PHE A 20 -2.80 -4.94 -8.55
C PHE A 20 -4.32 -4.84 -8.43
N LEU A 21 -4.86 -3.62 -8.51
CA LEU A 21 -6.30 -3.39 -8.42
C LEU A 21 -7.07 -4.00 -9.60
N SER A 22 -6.38 -4.25 -10.72
CA SER A 22 -6.93 -4.84 -11.94
C SER A 22 -6.36 -6.24 -12.24
N ASP A 23 -5.61 -6.84 -11.30
CA ASP A 23 -5.02 -8.17 -11.49
C ASP A 23 -6.07 -9.26 -11.27
N GLU A 24 -6.45 -9.96 -12.34
CA GLU A 24 -7.42 -11.06 -12.29
C GLU A 24 -6.91 -12.27 -11.48
N ASN A 25 -5.60 -12.36 -11.21
CA ASN A 25 -5.05 -13.41 -10.35
C ASN A 25 -5.24 -13.13 -8.86
N LEU A 26 -5.64 -11.90 -8.49
CA LEU A 26 -5.92 -11.53 -7.12
C LEU A 26 -7.39 -11.72 -6.78
N ASN A 27 -7.63 -12.30 -5.61
CA ASN A 27 -8.99 -12.47 -5.11
C ASN A 27 -9.52 -11.16 -4.48
N ALA A 28 -10.83 -11.10 -4.26
CA ALA A 28 -11.49 -9.93 -3.70
C ALA A 28 -10.90 -9.47 -2.36
N ARG A 29 -10.43 -10.39 -1.51
CA ARG A 29 -9.77 -10.04 -0.23
C ARG A 29 -8.42 -9.36 -0.45
N GLN A 30 -7.61 -9.86 -1.37
CA GLN A 30 -6.32 -9.26 -1.73
C GLN A 30 -6.50 -7.89 -2.37
N ILE A 31 -7.47 -7.74 -3.29
CA ILE A 31 -7.79 -6.45 -3.91
C ILE A 31 -8.24 -5.45 -2.86
N SER A 32 -9.10 -5.86 -1.91
CA SER A 32 -9.57 -4.98 -0.83
C SER A 32 -8.43 -4.56 0.11
N PHE A 33 -7.48 -5.45 0.38
CA PHE A 33 -6.26 -5.12 1.11
C PHE A 33 -5.41 -4.07 0.39
N VAL A 34 -5.24 -4.19 -0.93
CA VAL A 34 -4.52 -3.19 -1.73
C VAL A 34 -5.25 -1.84 -1.73
N LYS A 35 -6.58 -1.82 -1.81
CA LYS A 35 -7.37 -0.58 -1.69
C LYS A 35 -7.14 0.10 -0.34
N LEU A 36 -7.09 -0.68 0.74
CA LEU A 36 -6.81 -0.15 2.07
C LEU A 36 -5.40 0.48 2.16
N ILE A 37 -4.40 -0.10 1.49
CA ILE A 37 -3.06 0.50 1.37
C ILE A 37 -3.16 1.86 0.66
N VAL A 38 -3.87 1.91 -0.47
CA VAL A 38 -4.08 3.14 -1.24
C VAL A 38 -4.73 4.21 -0.37
N ASP A 39 -5.84 3.89 0.29
CA ASP A 39 -6.56 4.84 1.14
C ASP A 39 -5.67 5.35 2.28
N TYR A 40 -4.93 4.46 2.94
CA TYR A 40 -4.01 4.83 4.02
C TYR A 40 -2.90 5.78 3.54
N ILE A 41 -2.29 5.51 2.39
CA ILE A 41 -1.23 6.36 1.82
C ILE A 41 -1.80 7.71 1.36
N VAL A 42 -3.00 7.75 0.79
CA VAL A 42 -3.64 9.00 0.38
C VAL A 42 -3.95 9.89 1.59
N GLU A 43 -4.37 9.28 2.70
CA GLU A 43 -4.70 10.01 3.94
C GLU A 43 -3.46 10.44 4.73
N ASN A 44 -2.45 9.57 4.83
CA ASN A 44 -1.29 9.79 5.72
C ASN A 44 -0.03 10.26 4.97
N GLY A 45 0.01 10.12 3.64
CA GLY A 45 1.15 10.43 2.78
C GLY A 45 2.27 9.37 2.77
N PHE A 46 2.26 8.44 3.72
CA PHE A 46 3.25 7.37 3.83
C PHE A 46 2.62 6.14 4.52
N LEU A 47 3.28 4.99 4.42
CA LEU A 47 2.89 3.78 5.14
C LEU A 47 4.14 3.01 5.57
N GLU A 48 4.41 2.94 6.88
CA GLU A 48 5.49 2.10 7.39
C GLU A 48 5.10 0.61 7.35
N THR A 49 6.04 -0.28 6.99
CA THR A 49 5.79 -1.73 6.90
C THR A 49 5.26 -2.34 8.20
N LYS A 50 5.62 -1.78 9.36
CA LYS A 50 5.09 -2.17 10.68
C LYS A 50 3.57 -1.96 10.83
N VAL A 51 2.97 -1.05 10.05
CA VAL A 51 1.53 -0.76 10.09
C VAL A 51 0.73 -1.91 9.46
N LEU A 52 1.33 -2.67 8.52
CA LEU A 52 0.69 -3.81 7.89
C LEU A 52 0.36 -4.96 8.87
N THR A 53 0.92 -4.93 10.08
CA THR A 53 0.62 -5.89 11.17
C THR A 53 -0.31 -5.32 12.25
N GLN A 54 -0.78 -4.08 12.07
CA GLN A 54 -1.68 -3.36 12.97
C GLN A 54 -3.04 -3.15 12.32
N GLU A 55 -4.04 -2.71 13.08
CA GLU A 55 -5.31 -2.30 12.50
C GLU A 55 -5.13 -1.08 11.59
N PRO A 56 -5.89 -0.95 10.49
CA PRO A 56 -6.94 -1.85 10.00
C PRO A 56 -6.44 -3.07 9.20
N PHE A 57 -5.14 -3.19 8.91
CA PHE A 57 -4.59 -4.27 8.08
C PHE A 57 -4.65 -5.64 8.75
N LYS A 58 -4.47 -5.67 10.07
CA LYS A 58 -4.52 -6.89 10.90
C LYS A 58 -5.87 -7.61 10.78
N SER A 59 -6.96 -6.90 10.47
CA SER A 59 -8.28 -7.50 10.21
C SER A 59 -8.28 -8.51 9.04
N TYR A 60 -7.32 -8.42 8.11
CA TYR A 60 -7.14 -9.37 7.01
C TYR A 60 -6.32 -10.62 7.42
N GLY A 61 -5.86 -10.68 8.67
CA GLY A 61 -4.97 -11.72 9.18
C GLY A 61 -3.51 -11.47 8.82
N SER A 62 -2.70 -12.53 8.85
CA SER A 62 -1.28 -12.43 8.45
C SER A 62 -1.18 -12.06 6.97
N VAL A 63 -0.51 -10.95 6.67
CA VAL A 63 -0.27 -10.51 5.28
C VAL A 63 0.50 -11.56 4.48
N GLN A 64 1.40 -12.29 5.12
CA GLN A 64 2.12 -13.40 4.49
C GLN A 64 1.17 -14.54 4.11
N LEU A 65 0.17 -14.83 4.96
CA LEU A 65 -0.85 -15.83 4.68
C LEU A 65 -1.81 -15.35 3.59
N LEU A 66 -2.19 -14.06 3.60
CA LEU A 66 -3.05 -13.45 2.59
C LEU A 66 -2.48 -13.58 1.17
N PHE A 67 -1.15 -13.54 1.03
CA PHE A 67 -0.44 -13.68 -0.24
C PHE A 67 0.40 -14.96 -0.32
N GLN A 68 0.05 -16.02 0.43
CA GLN A 68 0.89 -17.24 0.54
C GLN A 68 1.22 -17.89 -0.81
N HIS A 69 0.32 -17.81 -1.78
CA HIS A 69 0.51 -18.37 -3.14
C HIS A 69 0.98 -17.32 -4.16
N GLN A 70 1.06 -16.04 -3.78
CA GLN A 70 1.51 -14.94 -4.62
C GLN A 70 2.53 -14.05 -3.89
N LEU A 71 3.52 -14.66 -3.23
CA LEU A 71 4.58 -13.91 -2.52
C LEU A 71 5.31 -12.88 -3.40
N PRO A 72 5.54 -13.11 -4.71
CA PRO A 72 6.08 -12.07 -5.59
C PRO A 72 5.20 -10.81 -5.66
N VAL A 73 3.87 -10.96 -5.60
CA VAL A 73 2.93 -9.82 -5.55
C VAL A 73 3.12 -9.03 -4.26
N LEU A 74 3.19 -9.71 -3.11
CA LEU A 74 3.43 -9.05 -1.83
C LEU A 74 4.74 -8.26 -1.83
N ARG A 75 5.83 -8.85 -2.37
CA ARG A 75 7.12 -8.14 -2.49
C ARG A 75 6.99 -6.88 -3.34
N ASN A 76 6.31 -6.96 -4.48
CA ASN A 76 6.09 -5.80 -5.35
C ASN A 76 5.27 -4.69 -4.66
N ILE A 77 4.27 -5.07 -3.86
CA ILE A 77 3.47 -4.11 -3.06
C ILE A 77 4.38 -3.39 -2.06
N VAL A 78 5.19 -4.13 -1.30
CA VAL A 78 6.09 -3.55 -0.29
C VAL A 78 7.14 -2.63 -0.94
N GLN A 79 7.74 -3.03 -2.07
CA GLN A 79 8.68 -2.18 -2.80
C GLN A 79 8.08 -0.85 -3.27
N ILE A 80 6.81 -0.86 -3.69
CA ILE A 80 6.10 0.36 -4.07
C ILE A 80 5.87 1.26 -2.85
N ILE A 81 5.49 0.68 -1.71
CA ILE A 81 5.33 1.43 -0.46
C ILE A 81 6.65 2.08 -0.05
N GLU A 82 7.76 1.35 -0.09
CA GLU A 82 9.09 1.88 0.21
C GLU A 82 9.49 3.02 -0.76
N LEU A 83 9.21 2.86 -2.06
CA LEU A 83 9.44 3.90 -3.06
C LEU A 83 8.66 5.19 -2.75
N ILE A 84 7.38 5.06 -2.37
CA ILE A 84 6.53 6.20 -1.98
C ILE A 84 7.10 6.86 -0.73
N ASN A 85 7.43 6.08 0.30
CA ASN A 85 7.98 6.60 1.55
C ASN A 85 9.30 7.34 1.35
N ASN A 86 10.19 6.82 0.50
CA ASN A 86 11.46 7.47 0.19
C ASN A 86 11.24 8.82 -0.50
N ARG A 87 10.30 8.90 -1.45
CA ARG A 87 9.94 10.18 -2.10
C ARG A 87 9.32 11.17 -1.11
N ALA A 88 8.53 10.69 -0.16
CA ALA A 88 7.98 11.53 0.90
C ALA A 88 9.06 12.03 1.89
N GLY A 89 10.12 11.25 2.10
CA GLY A 89 11.26 11.59 2.95
C GLY A 89 12.30 12.50 2.29
N GLU A 90 12.43 12.47 0.96
CA GLU A 90 13.36 13.31 0.18
C GLU A 90 12.90 14.78 0.04
N ALA A 91 11.66 15.12 0.43
CA ALA A 91 11.14 16.48 0.44
C ALA A 91 11.48 17.28 1.72
N ALA A 92 12.45 16.82 2.53
CA ALA A 92 12.84 17.40 3.81
C ALA A 92 14.24 18.03 3.80
#